data_AF-A0A3S0I8K8-F1
#
_entry.id   AF-A0A3S0I8K8-F1
#
_cell.length_a   1.000
_cell.length_b   1.000
_cell.length_c   1.000
_cell.angle_alpha   90.00
_cell.angle_beta   90.00
_cell.angle_gamma   90.00
#
_symmetry.space_group_name_H-M   'P 1'
#
loop_
_entity.id
_entity.type
_entity.pdbx_description
1 polymer ?
#
loop_
_entity_poly.entity_id
_entity_poly.type
_entity_poly.pdbx_seq_one_letter_code
_entity_poly.pdbx_strand_id
1 'polypeptide(L)'
;MMKKRFSTLLLLVVLSSTAYGATLKATLEGKTLVWDNALSHAGAKMPSQWDIPSTLVPTNRWSPGGFSGLPPTEILLSNASGESVTVPVEFLGFDYHSGGASANEGSAFSGPTCSQYDSLGDIYRVEGSNCYYPNNLNLTETVNPFAFIRPVFKVVENDVIALFDGKSLGEFRGGVVLNHTYDYDFNGVSSRYYGRQTFTLAIEHVPATLLSVTLSGTEAMATTYTGQMVSGTTTFNMSALGYFTQGLALSLKESDDYTLRGDDNTGEIPYSVDCSGCVALNLVNEGVVSINDNATTITGTGNSIAFDITVSFADVAFLDLDEGTYRDTFVLVFEPIM
;
A
#
# COMPACT_ATOMS: atom_id res chain seq x y z
N MET A 1 43.88 -9.78 -49.36
CA MET A 1 42.43 -9.96 -49.54
C MET A 1 41.79 -10.13 -48.16
N MET A 2 41.30 -9.04 -47.57
CA MET A 2 40.80 -9.01 -46.18
C MET A 2 39.26 -8.93 -46.23
N LYS A 3 38.57 -10.04 -45.97
CA LYS A 3 37.10 -10.08 -45.89
C LYS A 3 36.66 -9.52 -44.55
N LYS A 4 36.24 -8.25 -44.51
CA LYS A 4 35.50 -7.65 -43.39
C LYS A 4 34.16 -8.39 -43.26
N ARG A 5 33.97 -9.10 -42.15
CA ARG A 5 32.66 -9.62 -41.74
C ARG A 5 31.89 -8.47 -41.10
N PHE A 6 30.86 -8.01 -41.80
CA PHE A 6 29.87 -7.06 -41.27
C PHE A 6 28.94 -7.86 -40.35
N SER A 7 29.05 -7.65 -39.04
CA SER A 7 28.16 -8.26 -38.05
C SER A 7 26.88 -7.42 -38.00
N THR A 8 25.81 -7.92 -38.60
CA THR A 8 24.49 -7.30 -38.57
C THR A 8 23.91 -7.45 -37.17
N LEU A 9 23.91 -6.36 -36.39
CA LEU A 9 23.23 -6.26 -35.10
C LEU A 9 21.72 -6.13 -35.38
N LEU A 10 20.98 -7.23 -35.24
CA LEU A 10 19.52 -7.25 -35.32
C LEU A 10 18.96 -6.65 -34.03
N LEU A 11 18.65 -5.35 -34.06
CA LEU A 11 17.97 -4.64 -33.00
C LEU A 11 16.51 -5.14 -32.93
N LEU A 12 16.24 -6.13 -32.07
CA LEU A 12 14.88 -6.48 -31.66
C LEU A 12 14.32 -5.32 -30.83
N VAL A 13 13.76 -4.33 -31.52
CA VAL A 13 12.83 -3.39 -30.89
C VAL A 13 11.58 -4.21 -30.57
N VAL A 14 11.49 -4.64 -29.33
CA VAL A 14 10.26 -5.17 -28.73
C VAL A 14 9.26 -4.03 -28.83
N LEU A 15 8.40 -4.09 -29.85
CA LEU A 15 7.19 -3.30 -29.94
C LEU A 15 6.30 -3.77 -28.78
N SER A 16 6.51 -3.21 -27.60
CA SER A 16 5.55 -3.29 -26.50
C SER A 16 4.31 -2.53 -26.96
N SER A 17 3.38 -3.23 -27.58
CA SER A 17 2.02 -2.74 -27.73
C SER A 17 1.52 -2.46 -26.32
N THR A 18 1.41 -1.18 -25.95
CA THR A 18 0.66 -0.78 -24.78
C THR A 18 -0.79 -1.19 -25.04
N ALA A 19 -1.16 -2.37 -24.56
CA ALA A 19 -2.56 -2.76 -24.51
C ALA A 19 -3.25 -1.76 -23.59
N TYR A 20 -4.08 -0.90 -24.15
CA TYR A 20 -4.97 -0.05 -23.38
C TYR A 20 -5.99 -0.98 -22.73
N GLY A 21 -5.84 -1.16 -21.42
CA GLY A 21 -6.81 -1.85 -20.58
C GLY A 21 -7.00 -1.02 -19.31
N ALA A 22 -8.17 -1.13 -18.72
CA ALA A 22 -8.53 -0.40 -17.51
C ALA A 22 -7.48 -0.71 -16.43
N THR A 23 -6.67 0.29 -16.10
CA THR A 23 -5.69 0.20 -15.02
C THR A 23 -6.28 0.82 -13.78
N LEU A 24 -6.60 -0.02 -12.81
CA LEU A 24 -6.97 0.39 -11.48
C LEU A 24 -5.70 0.68 -10.68
N LYS A 25 -5.64 1.87 -10.10
CA LYS A 25 -4.54 2.35 -9.27
C LYS A 25 -4.98 2.51 -7.83
N ALA A 26 -4.12 2.12 -6.92
CA ALA A 26 -4.25 2.39 -5.51
C ALA A 26 -2.90 2.77 -4.90
N THR A 27 -2.96 3.50 -3.80
CA THR A 27 -1.82 3.80 -2.93
C THR A 27 -2.04 3.12 -1.59
N LEU A 28 -1.06 2.34 -1.14
CA LEU A 28 -1.03 1.73 0.18
C LEU A 28 0.08 2.38 1.01
N GLU A 29 -0.31 3.31 1.87
CA GLU A 29 0.60 4.01 2.78
C GLU A 29 0.36 3.54 4.22
N GLY A 30 1.34 2.85 4.80
CA GLY A 30 1.17 2.14 6.06
C GLY A 30 -0.01 1.15 5.99
N LYS A 31 -1.05 1.40 6.79
CA LYS A 31 -2.29 0.59 6.84
C LYS A 31 -3.47 1.20 6.08
N THR A 32 -3.24 2.26 5.31
CA THR A 32 -4.31 2.96 4.59
C THR A 32 -4.23 2.65 3.11
N LEU A 33 -5.25 1.95 2.58
CA LEU A 33 -5.40 1.70 1.16
C LEU A 33 -6.37 2.72 0.55
N VAL A 34 -5.87 3.50 -0.42
CA VAL A 34 -6.66 4.51 -1.14
C VAL A 34 -6.72 4.13 -2.61
N TRP A 35 -7.93 4.06 -3.17
CA TRP A 35 -8.12 3.81 -4.60
C TRP A 35 -8.13 5.14 -5.37
N ASP A 36 -7.15 5.35 -6.26
CA ASP A 36 -6.95 6.63 -6.93
C ASP A 36 -7.97 6.88 -8.04
N ASN A 37 -8.47 5.80 -8.67
CA ASN A 37 -9.34 5.87 -9.83
C ASN A 37 -10.43 4.79 -9.83
N ALA A 38 -10.95 4.44 -8.64
CA ALA A 38 -12.13 3.60 -8.48
C ALA A 38 -13.40 4.43 -8.25
N LEU A 39 -14.49 4.05 -8.89
CA LEU A 39 -15.84 4.43 -8.49
C LEU A 39 -16.40 3.34 -7.56
N SER A 40 -17.16 3.74 -6.55
CA SER A 40 -17.85 2.80 -5.65
C SER A 40 -19.36 2.90 -5.83
N HIS A 41 -20.02 1.76 -5.96
CA HIS A 41 -21.48 1.68 -6.05
C HIS A 41 -21.96 0.37 -5.41
N ALA A 42 -22.91 0.46 -4.46
CA ALA A 42 -23.52 -0.69 -3.78
C ALA A 42 -22.50 -1.71 -3.20
N GLY A 43 -21.37 -1.23 -2.67
CA GLY A 43 -20.31 -2.07 -2.11
C GLY A 43 -19.43 -2.79 -3.14
N ALA A 44 -19.62 -2.54 -4.44
CA ALA A 44 -18.72 -2.92 -5.50
C ALA A 44 -17.86 -1.72 -5.96
N LYS A 45 -16.74 -2.02 -6.61
CA LYS A 45 -15.84 -1.04 -7.21
C LYS A 45 -15.76 -1.23 -8.72
N MET A 46 -15.55 -0.14 -9.45
CA MET A 46 -15.30 -0.14 -10.89
C MET A 46 -14.21 0.86 -11.24
N PRO A 47 -13.38 0.61 -12.26
CA PRO A 47 -12.48 1.65 -12.77
C PRO A 47 -13.29 2.89 -13.23
N SER A 48 -12.79 4.08 -12.91
CA SER A 48 -13.36 5.32 -13.44
C SER A 48 -13.10 5.46 -14.95
N GLN A 49 -12.02 4.83 -15.43
CA GLN A 49 -11.71 4.72 -16.84
C GLN A 49 -12.52 3.60 -17.49
N TRP A 50 -12.96 3.89 -18.70
CA TRP A 50 -13.68 3.00 -19.57
C TRP A 50 -12.72 2.38 -20.59
N ASP A 51 -12.87 1.09 -20.87
CA ASP A 51 -12.19 0.50 -22.03
C ASP A 51 -13.03 0.66 -23.28
N ILE A 52 -12.33 0.94 -24.38
CA ILE A 52 -12.91 1.05 -25.71
C ILE A 52 -12.73 -0.31 -26.39
N PRO A 53 -13.79 -1.12 -26.53
CA PRO A 53 -13.72 -2.39 -27.22
C PRO A 53 -13.36 -2.17 -28.69
N SER A 54 -12.51 -3.04 -29.23
CA SER A 54 -12.25 -3.08 -30.67
C SER A 54 -13.20 -4.07 -31.36
N THR A 55 -13.49 -3.85 -32.63
CA THR A 55 -14.18 -4.81 -33.51
C THR A 55 -15.62 -5.20 -33.13
N LEU A 56 -16.39 -4.27 -32.57
CA LEU A 56 -17.83 -4.50 -32.36
C LEU A 56 -18.57 -4.60 -33.70
N VAL A 57 -19.60 -5.45 -33.73
CA VAL A 57 -20.45 -5.62 -34.92
C VAL A 57 -21.65 -4.68 -34.82
N PRO A 58 -21.85 -3.77 -35.79
CA PRO A 58 -23.03 -2.92 -35.80
C PRO A 58 -24.32 -3.73 -35.83
N THR A 59 -25.29 -3.32 -35.01
CA THR A 59 -26.57 -4.00 -34.83
C THR A 59 -27.66 -2.98 -34.48
N ASN A 60 -28.92 -3.35 -34.70
CA ASN A 60 -30.06 -2.59 -34.20
C ASN A 60 -30.71 -3.26 -32.97
N ARG A 61 -30.20 -4.41 -32.52
CA ARG A 61 -30.72 -5.14 -31.36
C ARG A 61 -29.63 -5.95 -30.70
N TRP A 62 -29.42 -5.78 -29.40
CA TRP A 62 -28.40 -6.49 -28.65
C TRP A 62 -28.82 -6.77 -27.22
N SER A 63 -28.10 -7.65 -26.52
CA SER A 63 -28.29 -7.89 -25.10
C SER A 63 -26.92 -8.01 -24.41
N PRO A 64 -26.60 -7.13 -23.43
CA PRO A 64 -25.38 -7.24 -22.65
C PRO A 64 -25.28 -8.61 -21.96
N GLY A 65 -24.12 -9.24 -22.02
CA GLY A 65 -23.85 -10.50 -21.32
C GLY A 65 -22.81 -10.33 -20.21
N GLY A 66 -22.87 -11.22 -19.22
CA GLY A 66 -21.85 -11.33 -18.18
C GLY A 66 -20.57 -11.99 -18.69
N PHE A 67 -19.83 -12.63 -17.77
CA PHE A 67 -18.65 -13.40 -18.13
C PHE A 67 -19.01 -14.60 -19.02
N SER A 68 -18.18 -14.90 -20.01
CA SER A 68 -18.33 -16.08 -20.89
C SER A 68 -17.87 -17.41 -20.24
N GLY A 69 -17.51 -17.36 -18.97
CA GLY A 69 -16.99 -18.46 -18.15
C GLY A 69 -16.71 -17.94 -16.73
N LEU A 70 -16.16 -18.79 -15.85
CA LEU A 70 -15.79 -18.33 -14.51
C LEU A 70 -14.64 -17.30 -14.61
N PRO A 71 -14.78 -16.10 -14.00
CA PRO A 71 -13.70 -15.13 -13.98
C PRO A 71 -12.57 -15.60 -13.04
N PRO A 72 -11.34 -15.07 -13.21
CA PRO A 72 -10.26 -15.24 -12.23
C PRO A 72 -10.69 -14.77 -10.83
N THR A 73 -10.15 -15.37 -9.78
CA THR A 73 -10.45 -15.01 -8.38
C THR A 73 -9.30 -14.29 -7.68
N GLU A 74 -8.19 -14.08 -8.38
CA GLU A 74 -6.98 -13.48 -7.85
C GLU A 74 -6.17 -12.81 -8.94
N ILE A 75 -5.33 -11.86 -8.54
CA ILE A 75 -4.37 -11.16 -9.41
C ILE A 75 -2.99 -11.24 -8.76
N LEU A 76 -2.04 -11.84 -9.48
CA LEU A 76 -0.63 -11.80 -9.09
C LEU A 76 -0.04 -10.43 -9.45
N LEU A 77 0.39 -9.68 -8.45
CA LEU A 77 1.12 -8.42 -8.62
C LEU A 77 2.61 -8.67 -8.37
N SER A 78 3.46 -8.03 -9.16
CA SER A 78 4.91 -8.08 -9.01
C SER A 78 5.54 -6.69 -9.08
N ASN A 79 6.63 -6.47 -8.34
CA ASN A 79 7.42 -5.24 -8.41
C ASN A 79 8.70 -5.42 -9.24
N ALA A 80 9.44 -4.32 -9.43
CA ALA A 80 10.70 -4.32 -10.20
C ALA A 80 11.82 -5.17 -9.56
N SER A 81 11.75 -5.41 -8.24
CA SER A 81 12.69 -6.23 -7.48
C SER A 81 12.41 -7.74 -7.60
N GLY A 82 11.29 -8.12 -8.24
CA GLY A 82 10.86 -9.52 -8.38
C GLY A 82 10.05 -10.06 -7.20
N GLU A 83 9.71 -9.21 -6.22
CA GLU A 83 8.75 -9.58 -5.18
C GLU A 83 7.35 -9.67 -5.78
N SER A 84 6.51 -10.53 -5.17
CA SER A 84 5.12 -10.67 -5.59
C SER A 84 4.17 -10.84 -4.42
N VAL A 85 2.91 -10.48 -4.69
CA VAL A 85 1.74 -10.64 -3.82
C VAL A 85 0.56 -11.11 -4.66
N THR A 86 -0.27 -12.01 -4.14
CA THR A 86 -1.46 -12.50 -4.83
C THR A 86 -2.69 -11.90 -4.18
N VAL A 87 -3.34 -10.96 -4.86
CA VAL A 87 -4.48 -10.20 -4.33
C VAL A 87 -5.77 -10.96 -4.67
N PRO A 88 -6.59 -11.36 -3.67
CA PRO A 88 -7.90 -11.94 -3.93
C PRO A 88 -8.85 -10.87 -4.48
N VAL A 89 -9.56 -11.20 -5.57
CA VAL A 89 -10.51 -10.30 -6.23
C VAL A 89 -11.74 -11.09 -6.65
N GLU A 90 -12.92 -10.57 -6.32
CA GLU A 90 -14.19 -11.11 -6.80
C GLU A 90 -14.69 -10.25 -7.97
N PHE A 91 -14.59 -10.75 -9.19
CA PHE A 91 -15.19 -10.08 -10.35
C PHE A 91 -16.67 -10.43 -10.47
N LEU A 92 -17.52 -9.41 -10.41
CA LEU A 92 -18.98 -9.56 -10.37
C LEU A 92 -19.61 -9.52 -11.76
N GLY A 93 -19.10 -8.66 -12.65
CA GLY A 93 -19.69 -8.48 -13.97
C GLY A 93 -19.11 -7.31 -14.75
N PHE A 94 -19.93 -6.71 -15.60
CA PHE A 94 -19.55 -5.58 -16.43
C PHE A 94 -20.62 -4.49 -16.45
N ASP A 95 -20.14 -3.25 -16.57
CA ASP A 95 -20.94 -2.14 -17.09
C ASP A 95 -20.67 -1.99 -18.59
N TYR A 96 -21.74 -1.84 -19.36
CA TYR A 96 -21.72 -1.50 -20.78
C TYR A 96 -22.31 -0.11 -20.98
N HIS A 97 -21.55 0.80 -21.56
CA HIS A 97 -21.99 2.17 -21.83
C HIS A 97 -22.23 2.34 -23.33
N SER A 98 -23.45 2.70 -23.73
CA SER A 98 -23.81 2.74 -25.15
C SER A 98 -23.11 3.86 -25.93
N GLY A 99 -22.72 4.93 -25.22
CA GLY A 99 -21.97 6.05 -25.80
C GLY A 99 -22.90 7.08 -26.44
N GLY A 100 -24.09 7.24 -25.88
CA GLY A 100 -25.16 8.09 -26.43
C GLY A 100 -26.06 7.42 -27.45
N ALA A 101 -25.80 6.15 -27.83
CA ALA A 101 -26.73 5.37 -28.63
C ALA A 101 -27.90 4.89 -27.74
N SER A 102 -28.95 5.71 -27.65
CA SER A 102 -30.12 5.37 -26.82
C SER A 102 -30.76 4.08 -27.29
N ALA A 103 -30.82 3.08 -26.41
CA ALA A 103 -31.55 1.85 -26.65
C ALA A 103 -32.85 1.83 -25.85
N ASN A 104 -33.92 1.38 -26.50
CA ASN A 104 -35.19 1.11 -25.83
C ASN A 104 -35.23 -0.35 -25.41
N GLU A 105 -35.78 -0.63 -24.22
CA GLU A 105 -36.04 -2.03 -23.85
C GLU A 105 -37.04 -2.66 -24.82
N GLY A 106 -36.63 -3.79 -25.37
CA GLY A 106 -37.38 -4.63 -26.28
C GLY A 106 -37.96 -5.84 -25.57
N SER A 107 -38.20 -6.89 -26.36
CA SER A 107 -38.69 -8.17 -25.86
C SER A 107 -37.73 -8.82 -24.86
N ALA A 108 -38.28 -9.64 -23.96
CA ALA A 108 -37.49 -10.48 -23.07
C ALA A 108 -36.42 -11.28 -23.84
N PHE A 109 -35.25 -11.41 -23.25
CA PHE A 109 -34.15 -12.20 -23.79
C PHE A 109 -34.50 -13.69 -23.74
N SER A 110 -34.25 -14.41 -24.82
CA SER A 110 -34.66 -15.82 -24.98
C SER A 110 -33.64 -16.83 -24.43
N GLY A 111 -32.98 -16.51 -23.31
CA GLY A 111 -31.91 -17.31 -22.73
C GLY A 111 -31.71 -17.06 -21.23
N PRO A 112 -30.62 -17.55 -20.63
CA PRO A 112 -30.35 -17.36 -19.20
C PRO A 112 -30.15 -15.88 -18.88
N THR A 113 -30.90 -15.37 -17.91
CA THR A 113 -30.81 -13.97 -17.47
C THR A 113 -29.97 -13.85 -16.20
N CYS A 114 -29.26 -12.74 -16.04
CA CYS A 114 -28.50 -12.47 -14.83
C CYS A 114 -29.46 -12.18 -13.67
N SER A 115 -29.18 -12.72 -12.49
CA SER A 115 -29.97 -12.45 -11.27
C SER A 115 -29.75 -11.04 -10.72
N GLN A 116 -28.63 -10.42 -11.09
CA GLN A 116 -28.25 -9.07 -10.72
C GLN A 116 -27.97 -8.30 -12.00
N TYR A 117 -28.74 -7.24 -12.23
CA TYR A 117 -28.63 -6.34 -13.38
C TYR A 117 -29.19 -4.99 -12.98
N ASP A 118 -28.76 -3.94 -13.67
CA ASP A 118 -29.28 -2.59 -13.48
C ASP A 118 -29.11 -1.77 -14.76
N SER A 119 -29.85 -0.68 -14.89
CA SER A 119 -29.70 0.29 -15.97
C SER A 119 -29.77 1.71 -15.42
N LEU A 120 -28.75 2.51 -15.70
CA LEU A 120 -28.70 3.91 -15.33
C LEU A 120 -28.36 4.75 -16.56
N GLY A 121 -29.38 5.38 -17.16
CA GLY A 121 -29.21 6.14 -18.39
C GLY A 121 -28.81 5.22 -19.55
N ASP A 122 -27.62 5.44 -20.10
CA ASP A 122 -27.06 4.65 -21.19
C ASP A 122 -26.02 3.62 -20.73
N ILE A 123 -25.96 3.35 -19.41
CA ILE A 123 -25.14 2.32 -18.79
C ILE A 123 -26.02 1.13 -18.40
N TYR A 124 -25.67 -0.05 -18.89
CA TYR A 124 -26.31 -1.33 -18.60
C TYR A 124 -25.35 -2.24 -17.83
N ARG A 125 -25.75 -2.65 -16.64
CA ARG A 125 -24.98 -3.55 -15.77
C ARG A 125 -25.54 -4.95 -15.82
N VAL A 126 -24.64 -5.92 -15.90
CA VAL A 126 -24.95 -7.35 -15.74
C VAL A 126 -23.89 -8.02 -14.87
N GLU A 127 -24.33 -8.76 -13.86
CA GLU A 127 -23.45 -9.49 -12.95
C GLU A 127 -23.73 -11.00 -13.02
N GLY A 128 -22.65 -11.77 -13.11
CA GLY A 128 -22.68 -13.22 -13.23
C GLY A 128 -21.95 -13.76 -14.45
N SER A 129 -22.02 -15.08 -14.61
CA SER A 129 -21.40 -15.83 -15.69
C SER A 129 -22.46 -16.53 -16.54
N ASN A 130 -22.27 -16.57 -17.85
CA ASN A 130 -23.17 -17.20 -18.84
C ASN A 130 -24.63 -16.74 -18.72
N CYS A 131 -24.83 -15.46 -18.41
CA CYS A 131 -26.12 -14.84 -18.25
C CYS A 131 -26.19 -13.51 -19.00
N TYR A 132 -27.40 -13.03 -19.26
CA TYR A 132 -27.65 -11.83 -20.07
C TYR A 132 -28.59 -10.85 -19.37
N TYR A 133 -28.57 -9.61 -19.84
CA TYR A 133 -29.58 -8.62 -19.47
C TYR A 133 -30.98 -9.15 -19.83
N PRO A 134 -31.99 -8.97 -18.97
CA PRO A 134 -33.29 -9.66 -19.10
C PRO A 134 -34.07 -9.30 -20.36
N ASN A 135 -33.78 -8.15 -20.97
CA ASN A 135 -34.42 -7.68 -22.19
C ASN A 135 -33.39 -7.50 -23.31
N ASN A 136 -33.86 -7.60 -24.55
CA ASN A 136 -33.09 -7.10 -25.67
C ASN A 136 -33.16 -5.57 -25.66
N LEU A 137 -32.07 -4.93 -26.05
CA LEU A 137 -31.93 -3.49 -26.21
C LEU A 137 -32.05 -3.16 -27.70
N ASN A 138 -33.11 -2.47 -28.08
CA ASN A 138 -33.39 -2.08 -29.45
C ASN A 138 -32.85 -0.68 -29.72
N LEU A 139 -31.97 -0.56 -30.70
CA LEU A 139 -31.39 0.70 -31.18
C LEU A 139 -32.22 1.21 -32.37
N THR A 140 -32.31 2.53 -32.52
CA THR A 140 -33.06 3.16 -33.63
C THR A 140 -32.37 3.01 -34.98
N GLU A 141 -31.05 2.82 -34.97
CA GLU A 141 -30.20 2.67 -36.14
C GLU A 141 -29.23 1.50 -35.95
N THR A 142 -28.67 1.00 -37.04
CA THR A 142 -27.63 -0.04 -37.01
C THR A 142 -26.29 0.61 -36.62
N VAL A 143 -25.93 0.52 -35.34
CA VAL A 143 -24.73 1.11 -34.76
C VAL A 143 -24.02 0.11 -33.85
N ASN A 144 -22.84 0.44 -33.33
CA ASN A 144 -22.20 -0.42 -32.34
C ASN A 144 -23.10 -0.55 -31.10
N PRO A 145 -23.25 -1.75 -30.53
CA PRO A 145 -24.13 -1.99 -29.40
C PRO A 145 -23.73 -1.17 -28.17
N PHE A 146 -22.43 -0.99 -27.97
CA PHE A 146 -21.87 -0.12 -26.96
C PHE A 146 -20.60 0.57 -27.44
N ALA A 147 -20.19 1.63 -26.76
CA ALA A 147 -18.94 2.33 -27.02
C ALA A 147 -17.89 2.04 -25.96
N PHE A 148 -18.31 1.66 -24.75
CA PHE A 148 -17.40 1.43 -23.65
C PHE A 148 -17.82 0.27 -22.74
N ILE A 149 -16.84 -0.37 -22.12
CA ILE A 149 -17.03 -1.46 -21.15
C ILE A 149 -16.04 -1.34 -19.99
N ARG A 150 -16.45 -1.73 -18.78
CA ARG A 150 -15.53 -1.88 -17.64
C ARG A 150 -16.01 -2.99 -16.70
N PRO A 151 -15.09 -3.65 -15.98
CA PRO A 151 -15.48 -4.66 -15.01
C PRO A 151 -16.02 -4.02 -13.72
N VAL A 152 -16.87 -4.79 -13.05
CA VAL A 152 -17.36 -4.55 -11.69
C VAL A 152 -16.73 -5.63 -10.80
N PHE A 153 -16.12 -5.24 -9.68
CA PHE A 153 -15.40 -6.17 -8.82
C PHE A 153 -15.50 -5.78 -7.34
N LYS A 154 -15.10 -6.70 -6.46
CA LYS A 154 -14.95 -6.52 -5.02
C LYS A 154 -13.57 -7.00 -4.56
N VAL A 155 -13.07 -6.32 -3.53
CA VAL A 155 -11.83 -6.62 -2.84
C VAL A 155 -12.04 -6.32 -1.37
N VAL A 156 -11.49 -7.19 -0.50
CA VAL A 156 -11.49 -6.96 0.94
C VAL A 156 -10.23 -6.18 1.26
N GLU A 157 -10.37 -4.89 1.60
CA GLU A 157 -9.23 -3.98 1.72
C GLU A 157 -8.25 -4.40 2.81
N ASN A 158 -8.74 -4.93 3.93
CA ASN A 158 -7.88 -5.45 5.01
C ASN A 158 -7.02 -6.65 4.57
N ASP A 159 -7.57 -7.52 3.71
CA ASP A 159 -6.82 -8.66 3.18
C ASP A 159 -5.74 -8.16 2.23
N VAL A 160 -6.03 -7.12 1.43
CA VAL A 160 -5.03 -6.48 0.57
C VAL A 160 -3.92 -5.85 1.42
N ILE A 161 -4.25 -5.09 2.47
CA ILE A 161 -3.27 -4.43 3.35
C ILE A 161 -2.31 -5.48 3.96
N ALA A 162 -2.85 -6.57 4.51
CA ALA A 162 -2.05 -7.61 5.16
C ALA A 162 -1.07 -8.33 4.20
N LEU A 163 -1.39 -8.43 2.90
CA LEU A 163 -0.50 -9.04 1.90
C LEU A 163 0.78 -8.24 1.65
N PHE A 164 0.77 -6.96 2.00
CA PHE A 164 1.89 -6.04 1.80
C PHE A 164 2.74 -5.85 3.05
N ASP A 165 2.39 -6.49 4.18
CA ASP A 165 3.23 -6.46 5.37
C ASP A 165 4.64 -7.00 5.07
N GLY A 166 5.65 -6.18 5.35
CA GLY A 166 7.06 -6.48 5.10
C GLY A 166 7.48 -6.45 3.63
N LYS A 167 6.64 -5.96 2.71
CA LYS A 167 7.02 -5.77 1.30
C LYS A 167 7.82 -4.49 1.09
N SER A 168 8.64 -4.47 0.04
CA SER A 168 9.45 -3.30 -0.26
C SER A 168 8.62 -2.13 -0.79
N LEU A 169 9.11 -0.91 -0.59
CA LEU A 169 8.63 0.29 -1.27
C LEU A 169 8.55 0.08 -2.80
N GLY A 170 7.47 0.55 -3.43
CA GLY A 170 7.32 0.70 -4.87
C GLY A 170 6.02 0.17 -5.47
N GLU A 171 5.87 0.31 -6.79
CA GLU A 171 4.68 -0.16 -7.52
C GLU A 171 4.69 -1.70 -7.68
N PHE A 172 3.64 -2.35 -7.16
CA PHE A 172 3.28 -3.72 -7.46
C PHE A 172 2.20 -3.72 -8.54
N ARG A 173 2.49 -4.35 -9.69
CA ARG A 173 1.59 -4.35 -10.84
C ARG A 173 1.34 -5.76 -11.35
N GLY A 174 0.11 -6.02 -11.76
CA GLY A 174 -0.31 -7.26 -12.39
C GLY A 174 -1.62 -7.10 -13.15
N GLY A 175 -2.01 -8.12 -13.90
CA GLY A 175 -3.25 -8.06 -14.66
C GLY A 175 -3.81 -9.43 -15.02
N VAL A 176 -5.10 -9.43 -15.31
CA VAL A 176 -5.87 -10.62 -15.70
C VAL A 176 -6.69 -10.33 -16.94
N VAL A 177 -7.03 -11.38 -17.68
CA VAL A 177 -7.92 -11.29 -18.84
C VAL A 177 -9.32 -11.71 -18.43
N LEU A 178 -10.28 -10.82 -18.66
CA LEU A 178 -11.69 -11.02 -18.41
C LEU A 178 -12.41 -11.26 -19.73
N ASN A 179 -13.10 -12.39 -19.85
CA ASN A 179 -13.82 -12.76 -21.07
C ASN A 179 -15.30 -12.46 -20.92
N HIS A 180 -15.86 -11.62 -21.78
CA HIS A 180 -17.26 -11.21 -21.76
C HIS A 180 -17.99 -11.66 -23.02
N THR A 181 -19.33 -11.62 -22.99
CA THR A 181 -20.16 -11.86 -24.17
C THR A 181 -21.23 -10.81 -24.31
N TYR A 182 -21.76 -10.65 -25.52
CA TYR A 182 -23.07 -10.06 -25.76
C TYR A 182 -23.72 -10.77 -26.94
N ASP A 183 -25.05 -10.78 -26.96
CA ASP A 183 -25.81 -11.28 -28.10
C ASP A 183 -26.29 -10.11 -28.95
N TYR A 184 -26.33 -10.27 -30.26
CA TYR A 184 -26.74 -9.24 -31.20
C TYR A 184 -27.49 -9.82 -32.39
N ASP A 185 -28.32 -8.99 -33.02
CA ASP A 185 -28.95 -9.33 -34.29
C ASP A 185 -28.09 -8.86 -35.46
N PHE A 186 -27.86 -9.74 -36.42
CA PHE A 186 -27.23 -9.37 -37.68
C PHE A 186 -28.00 -10.01 -38.84
N ASN A 187 -28.61 -9.17 -39.68
CA ASN A 187 -29.45 -9.59 -40.80
C ASN A 187 -30.57 -10.57 -40.39
N GLY A 188 -31.20 -10.35 -39.24
CA GLY A 188 -32.30 -11.19 -38.73
C GLY A 188 -31.84 -12.49 -38.07
N VAL A 189 -30.54 -12.67 -37.87
CA VAL A 189 -29.96 -13.83 -37.18
C VAL A 189 -29.36 -13.37 -35.86
N SER A 190 -29.80 -13.98 -34.76
CA SER A 190 -29.17 -13.79 -33.46
C SER A 190 -27.80 -14.48 -33.44
N SER A 191 -26.77 -13.70 -33.13
CA SER A 191 -25.37 -14.11 -33.07
C SER A 191 -24.78 -13.74 -31.72
N ARG A 192 -23.70 -14.42 -31.32
CA ARG A 192 -23.00 -14.17 -30.06
C ARG A 192 -21.60 -13.69 -30.31
N TYR A 193 -21.23 -12.61 -29.65
CA TYR A 193 -19.86 -12.10 -29.62
C TYR A 193 -19.14 -12.58 -28.36
N TYR A 194 -17.84 -12.86 -28.50
CA TYR A 194 -16.94 -13.18 -27.40
C TYR A 194 -15.81 -12.16 -27.38
N GLY A 195 -15.77 -11.36 -26.31
CA GLY A 195 -14.77 -10.32 -26.11
C GLY A 195 -13.79 -10.67 -25.02
N ARG A 196 -12.61 -10.04 -25.08
CA ARG A 196 -11.58 -10.12 -24.05
C ARG A 196 -11.18 -8.72 -23.64
N GLN A 197 -11.06 -8.51 -22.33
CA GLN A 197 -10.64 -7.26 -21.73
C GLN A 197 -9.50 -7.55 -20.76
N THR A 198 -8.44 -6.74 -20.80
CA THR A 198 -7.35 -6.83 -19.82
C THR A 198 -7.65 -5.88 -18.67
N PHE A 199 -7.76 -6.41 -17.46
CA PHE A 199 -7.83 -5.62 -16.24
C PHE A 199 -6.45 -5.59 -15.59
N THR A 200 -5.94 -4.39 -15.32
CA THR A 200 -4.64 -4.21 -14.65
C THR A 200 -4.86 -3.59 -13.28
N LEU A 201 -4.23 -4.15 -12.25
CA LEU A 201 -4.15 -3.58 -10.91
C LEU A 201 -2.71 -3.12 -10.66
N ALA A 202 -2.56 -1.89 -10.21
CA ALA A 202 -1.30 -1.32 -9.76
C ALA A 202 -1.49 -0.74 -8.35
N ILE A 203 -0.65 -1.16 -7.41
CA ILE A 203 -0.65 -0.66 -6.03
C ILE A 203 0.72 -0.05 -5.76
N GLU A 204 0.77 1.26 -5.54
CA GLU A 204 1.96 1.94 -5.02
C GLU A 204 2.06 1.66 -3.53
N HIS A 205 3.06 0.88 -3.11
CA HIS A 205 3.24 0.54 -1.70
C HIS A 205 4.31 1.43 -1.06
N VAL A 206 3.93 2.12 0.01
CA VAL A 206 4.79 2.96 0.85
C VAL A 206 4.78 2.41 2.29
N PRO A 207 5.70 1.47 2.62
CA PRO A 207 5.79 0.90 3.96
C PRO A 207 6.37 1.91 4.96
N ALA A 208 5.95 1.82 6.22
CA ALA A 208 6.69 2.45 7.31
C ALA A 208 8.00 1.67 7.53
N THR A 209 9.16 2.31 7.36
CA THR A 209 10.47 1.65 7.43
C THR A 209 11.46 2.51 8.20
N LEU A 210 12.23 1.91 9.09
CA LEU A 210 13.42 2.51 9.69
C LEU A 210 14.67 2.01 8.96
N LEU A 211 15.43 2.91 8.35
CA LEU A 211 16.65 2.57 7.60
C LEU A 211 17.90 2.68 8.48
N SER A 212 17.99 3.73 9.28
CA SER A 212 19.10 3.91 10.21
C SER A 212 18.73 4.86 11.35
N VAL A 213 19.44 4.73 12.47
CA VAL A 213 19.46 5.73 13.54
C VAL A 213 20.90 6.16 13.72
N THR A 214 21.14 7.46 13.61
CA THR A 214 22.44 8.07 13.89
C THR A 214 22.37 8.84 15.19
N LEU A 215 23.40 8.69 16.02
CA LEU A 215 23.58 9.42 17.26
C LEU A 215 24.80 10.34 17.14
N SER A 216 24.68 11.55 17.68
CA SER A 216 25.79 12.51 17.76
C SER A 216 25.77 13.24 19.09
N GLY A 217 26.93 13.44 19.70
CA GLY A 217 27.03 14.01 21.04
C GLY A 217 28.33 13.58 21.72
N THR A 218 28.45 13.89 23.00
CA THR A 218 29.62 13.55 23.81
C THR A 218 29.24 12.44 24.79
N GLU A 219 29.97 11.32 24.78
CA GLU A 219 29.75 10.23 25.72
C GLU A 219 30.12 10.58 27.17
N ALA A 220 30.99 11.60 27.35
CA ALA A 220 31.34 12.13 28.66
C ALA A 220 30.30 13.13 29.17
N MET A 221 29.80 12.89 30.39
CA MET A 221 28.92 13.83 31.09
C MET A 221 29.72 15.03 31.60
N ALA A 222 29.25 16.24 31.30
CA ALA A 222 29.81 17.45 31.87
C ALA A 222 29.40 17.56 33.34
N THR A 223 30.38 17.44 34.25
CA THR A 223 30.13 17.49 35.69
C THR A 223 30.16 18.92 36.24
N THR A 224 29.25 19.23 37.15
CA THR A 224 29.21 20.49 37.91
C THR A 224 29.26 20.18 39.41
N TYR A 225 30.09 20.92 40.14
CA TYR A 225 30.29 20.75 41.58
C TYR A 225 29.72 21.95 42.35
N THR A 226 28.81 21.69 43.28
CA THR A 226 28.19 22.72 44.13
C THR A 226 28.29 22.32 45.60
N GLY A 227 29.19 22.97 46.34
CA GLY A 227 29.47 22.58 47.73
C GLY A 227 30.12 21.19 47.80
N GLN A 228 29.43 20.23 48.43
CA GLN A 228 29.87 18.83 48.51
C GLN A 228 29.07 17.90 47.57
N MET A 229 28.33 18.47 46.62
CA MET A 229 27.49 17.74 45.69
C MET A 229 28.06 17.80 44.27
N VAL A 230 27.87 16.72 43.51
CA VAL A 230 28.20 16.62 42.09
C VAL A 230 26.95 16.25 41.29
N SER A 231 26.81 16.91 40.14
CA SER A 231 25.78 16.62 39.13
C SER A 231 26.46 16.48 37.77
N GLY A 232 25.86 15.73 36.85
CA GLY A 232 26.40 15.53 35.51
C GLY A 232 25.30 15.49 34.46
N THR A 233 25.61 15.97 33.26
CA THR A 233 24.67 15.89 32.13
C THR A 233 25.39 15.69 30.80
N THR A 234 24.77 14.95 29.90
CA THR A 234 25.11 14.93 28.47
C THR A 234 23.84 14.78 27.64
N THR A 235 23.91 15.22 26.39
CA THR A 235 22.81 15.12 25.42
C THR A 235 23.31 14.52 24.11
N PHE A 236 22.58 13.50 23.64
CA PHE A 236 22.74 12.89 22.33
C PHE A 236 21.65 13.42 21.41
N ASN A 237 22.06 14.00 20.28
CA ASN A 237 21.19 14.39 19.19
C ASN A 237 21.01 13.17 18.28
N MET A 238 19.79 12.69 18.18
CA MET A 238 19.41 11.51 17.42
C MET A 238 18.74 11.92 16.11
N SER A 239 19.04 11.19 15.05
CA SER A 239 18.33 11.31 13.77
C SER A 239 18.04 9.91 13.25
N ALA A 240 16.76 9.60 13.11
CA ALA A 240 16.28 8.38 12.49
C ALA A 240 15.93 8.68 11.03
N LEU A 241 16.53 7.94 10.10
CA LEU A 241 16.25 8.02 8.67
C LEU A 241 15.34 6.86 8.28
N GLY A 242 14.31 7.12 7.50
CA GLY A 242 13.33 6.10 7.14
C GLY A 242 12.22 6.62 6.25
N TYR A 243 11.09 5.93 6.29
CA TYR A 243 9.80 6.38 5.78
C TYR A 243 8.81 6.21 6.92
N PHE A 244 8.34 7.31 7.49
CA PHE A 244 7.50 7.29 8.68
C PHE A 244 6.11 7.83 8.34
N THR A 245 5.09 7.03 8.65
CA THR A 245 3.68 7.41 8.49
C THR A 245 3.08 7.89 9.81
N GLN A 246 3.58 7.39 10.95
CA GLN A 246 3.09 7.75 12.29
C GLN A 246 4.20 8.07 13.31
N GLY A 247 5.42 7.57 13.09
CA GLY A 247 6.56 7.87 13.95
C GLY A 247 7.42 6.65 14.25
N LEU A 248 8.05 6.65 15.43
CA LEU A 248 8.90 5.58 15.95
C LEU A 248 8.43 5.13 17.33
N ALA A 249 8.43 3.83 17.57
CA ALA A 249 8.46 3.27 18.90
C ALA A 249 9.90 3.27 19.40
N LEU A 250 10.11 3.71 20.64
CA LEU A 250 11.35 3.60 21.39
C LEU A 250 11.08 2.67 22.57
N SER A 251 11.92 1.66 22.76
CA SER A 251 11.88 0.81 23.95
C SER A 251 13.24 0.69 24.62
N LEU A 252 13.19 0.59 25.94
CA LEU A 252 14.31 0.32 26.82
C LEU A 252 14.52 -1.19 26.95
N LYS A 253 15.77 -1.63 26.99
CA LYS A 253 16.09 -3.04 27.23
C LYS A 253 15.88 -3.38 28.72
N GLU A 254 15.14 -4.46 28.98
CA GLU A 254 14.71 -4.86 30.35
C GLU A 254 15.84 -5.17 31.35
N SER A 255 17.09 -5.33 30.89
CA SER A 255 18.22 -5.76 31.72
C SER A 255 19.06 -4.64 32.33
N ASP A 256 18.79 -3.39 31.97
CA ASP A 256 19.66 -2.27 32.31
C ASP A 256 19.24 -1.68 33.67
N ASP A 257 20.21 -1.47 34.58
CA ASP A 257 19.97 -0.96 35.94
C ASP A 257 20.22 0.55 36.08
N TYR A 258 20.56 1.22 34.96
CA TYR A 258 20.71 2.67 34.81
C TYR A 258 21.55 3.31 35.93
N THR A 259 22.71 2.71 36.17
CA THR A 259 23.60 3.06 37.27
C THR A 259 25.03 3.16 36.75
N LEU A 260 25.65 4.34 36.87
CA LEU A 260 27.07 4.49 36.58
C LEU A 260 27.89 3.81 37.68
N ARG A 261 28.82 2.94 37.29
CA ARG A 261 29.68 2.19 38.23
C ARG A 261 31.11 2.70 38.14
N GLY A 262 31.69 3.00 39.30
CA GLY A 262 33.09 3.40 39.43
C GLY A 262 34.04 2.25 39.08
N ASP A 263 35.28 2.59 38.72
CA ASP A 263 36.36 1.61 38.58
C ASP A 263 36.46 0.75 39.86
N ASP A 264 36.70 -0.56 39.71
CA ASP A 264 36.75 -1.53 40.83
C ASP A 264 35.46 -1.67 41.69
N ASN A 265 34.29 -1.26 41.17
CA ASN A 265 32.97 -1.33 41.84
C ASN A 265 32.88 -0.53 43.16
N THR A 266 33.60 0.58 43.26
CA THR A 266 33.71 1.34 44.50
C THR A 266 32.61 2.38 44.73
N GLY A 267 31.69 2.56 43.79
CA GLY A 267 30.54 3.43 43.94
C GLY A 267 29.53 3.27 42.80
N GLU A 268 28.29 3.66 43.08
CA GLU A 268 27.16 3.58 42.17
C GLU A 268 26.46 4.94 42.12
N ILE A 269 26.21 5.46 40.91
CA ILE A 269 25.46 6.69 40.69
C ILE A 269 24.24 6.38 39.82
N PRO A 270 23.03 6.32 40.39
CA PRO A 270 21.82 6.18 39.59
C PRO A 270 21.64 7.44 38.72
N TYR A 271 21.21 7.25 37.48
CA TYR A 271 20.99 8.36 36.55
C TYR A 271 19.61 8.32 35.90
N SER A 272 19.21 9.45 35.35
CA SER A 272 17.96 9.67 34.64
C SER A 272 18.20 9.77 33.13
N VAL A 273 17.21 9.36 32.35
CA VAL A 273 17.21 9.43 30.88
C VAL A 273 15.93 10.13 30.43
N ASP A 274 16.07 11.25 29.75
CA ASP A 274 14.98 12.04 29.19
C ASP A 274 15.02 12.02 27.66
N CYS A 275 13.86 11.99 27.02
CA CYS A 275 13.68 12.04 25.57
C CYS A 275 12.82 13.24 25.17
N SER A 276 13.41 14.25 24.54
CA SER A 276 12.72 15.53 24.22
C SER A 276 11.66 15.41 23.13
N GLY A 277 11.73 14.37 22.30
CA GLY A 277 10.77 14.08 21.22
C GLY A 277 9.75 13.00 21.54
N CYS A 278 9.83 12.37 22.71
CA CYS A 278 8.96 11.26 23.08
C CYS A 278 7.63 11.75 23.68
N VAL A 279 6.59 10.93 23.56
CA VAL A 279 5.31 11.15 24.25
C VAL A 279 5.50 11.08 25.76
N ALA A 280 6.24 10.09 26.25
CA ALA A 280 6.76 10.07 27.61
C ALA A 280 8.17 10.70 27.63
N LEU A 281 8.29 11.87 28.23
CA LEU A 281 9.54 12.63 28.23
C LEU A 281 10.59 12.04 29.15
N ASN A 282 10.20 11.50 30.30
CA ASN A 282 11.11 10.90 31.26
C ASN A 282 11.05 9.37 31.12
N LEU A 283 12.14 8.76 30.65
CA LEU A 283 12.24 7.32 30.39
C LEU A 283 12.71 6.58 31.64
N VAL A 284 13.69 7.17 32.32
CA VAL A 284 14.30 6.67 33.55
C VAL A 284 14.44 7.84 34.51
N ASN A 285 14.09 7.62 35.77
CA ASN A 285 14.25 8.56 36.86
C ASN A 285 15.10 7.94 37.96
N GLU A 286 16.31 8.46 38.16
CA GLU A 286 17.22 8.04 39.23
C GLU A 286 17.39 6.51 39.30
N GLY A 287 17.75 5.89 38.17
CA GLY A 287 17.96 4.44 38.07
C GLY A 287 16.69 3.61 37.85
N VAL A 288 15.50 4.21 37.92
CA VAL A 288 14.21 3.50 37.83
C VAL A 288 13.48 3.84 36.53
N VAL A 289 13.15 2.82 35.74
CA VAL A 289 12.34 3.00 34.53
C VAL A 289 10.98 3.61 34.88
N SER A 290 10.63 4.71 34.21
CA SER A 290 9.47 5.55 34.52
C SER A 290 8.35 5.46 33.48
N ILE A 291 8.54 4.65 32.44
CA ILE A 291 7.57 4.41 31.36
C ILE A 291 6.93 3.02 31.47
N ASN A 292 5.65 2.93 31.11
CA ASN A 292 4.94 1.65 31.07
C ASN A 292 5.49 0.77 29.96
N ASP A 293 5.52 -0.55 30.20
CA ASP A 293 5.99 -1.57 29.25
C ASP A 293 7.38 -1.30 28.68
N ASN A 294 8.19 -0.48 29.37
CA ASN A 294 9.51 -0.03 28.94
C ASN A 294 9.51 0.62 27.54
N ALA A 295 8.38 1.19 27.09
CA ALA A 295 8.23 1.73 25.75
C ALA A 295 7.52 3.09 25.71
N THR A 296 7.85 3.89 24.70
CA THR A 296 7.21 5.16 24.36
C THR A 296 7.22 5.34 22.85
N THR A 297 6.56 6.38 22.36
CA THR A 297 6.54 6.74 20.94
C THR A 297 7.12 8.13 20.72
N ILE A 298 7.67 8.35 19.52
CA ILE A 298 8.13 9.62 18.99
C ILE A 298 7.27 9.87 17.75
N THR A 299 6.41 10.89 17.79
CA THR A 299 5.50 11.17 16.68
C THR A 299 6.24 11.88 15.54
N GLY A 300 5.96 11.49 14.30
CA GLY A 300 6.61 12.09 13.15
C GLY A 300 6.18 11.47 11.83
N THR A 301 6.25 12.25 10.76
CA THR A 301 5.99 11.78 9.40
C THR A 301 7.09 12.23 8.45
N GLY A 302 7.23 11.54 7.32
CA GLY A 302 8.23 11.85 6.29
C GLY A 302 9.49 10.99 6.41
N ASN A 303 10.61 11.51 5.91
CA ASN A 303 11.80 10.67 5.68
C ASN A 303 12.84 10.70 6.82
N SER A 304 12.62 11.53 7.83
CA SER A 304 13.54 11.66 8.97
C SER A 304 12.82 12.16 10.21
N ILE A 305 13.18 11.63 11.37
CA ILE A 305 12.72 12.09 12.68
C ILE A 305 13.94 12.42 13.53
N ALA A 306 13.99 13.66 14.03
CA ALA A 306 15.05 14.12 14.93
C ALA A 306 14.50 14.28 16.35
N PHE A 307 15.28 13.87 17.34
CA PHE A 307 14.94 13.93 18.76
C PHE A 307 16.22 13.88 19.59
N ASP A 308 16.16 14.27 20.87
CA ASP A 308 17.33 14.22 21.75
C ASP A 308 17.10 13.25 22.91
N ILE A 309 18.18 12.59 23.31
CA ILE A 309 18.26 11.82 24.55
C ILE A 309 19.22 12.53 25.50
N THR A 310 18.71 13.00 26.63
CA THR A 310 19.53 13.60 27.69
C THR A 310 19.71 12.61 28.81
N VAL A 311 20.96 12.40 29.23
CA VAL A 311 21.32 11.57 30.37
C VAL A 311 21.85 12.49 31.46
N SER A 312 21.35 12.33 32.69
CA SER A 312 21.77 13.21 33.80
C SER A 312 21.72 12.51 35.15
N PHE A 313 22.53 12.98 36.09
CA PHE A 313 22.39 12.69 37.52
C PHE A 313 22.55 14.00 38.29
N ALA A 314 21.94 14.08 39.47
CA ALA A 314 21.96 15.30 40.28
C ALA A 314 22.24 14.98 41.75
N ASP A 315 22.90 15.95 42.41
CA ASP A 315 22.95 16.04 43.87
C ASP A 315 23.53 14.79 44.56
N VAL A 316 24.58 14.20 43.99
CA VAL A 316 25.31 13.07 44.59
C VAL A 316 26.39 13.61 45.53
N ALA A 317 26.46 13.12 46.75
CA ALA A 317 27.45 13.57 47.72
C ALA A 317 28.86 13.04 47.37
N PHE A 318 29.85 13.94 47.33
CA PHE A 318 31.23 13.61 47.00
C PHE A 318 31.86 12.59 47.98
N LEU A 319 31.41 12.58 49.24
CA LEU A 319 31.91 11.64 50.25
C LEU A 319 31.48 10.20 50.03
N ASP A 320 30.43 9.98 49.22
CA ASP A 320 29.92 8.66 48.90
C ASP A 320 30.57 8.09 47.62
N LEU A 321 31.48 8.85 46.99
CA LEU A 321 32.14 8.50 45.74
C LEU A 321 33.65 8.41 45.93
N ASP A 322 34.24 7.34 45.42
CA ASP A 322 35.68 7.27 45.22
C ASP A 322 36.10 8.06 43.98
N GLU A 323 37.33 8.58 44.01
CA GLU A 323 37.93 9.28 42.87
C GLU A 323 38.16 8.29 41.72
N GLY A 324 37.56 8.54 40.56
CA GLY A 324 37.67 7.64 39.43
C GLY A 324 36.72 7.97 38.28
N THR A 325 36.70 7.09 37.27
CA THR A 325 35.72 7.18 36.19
C THR A 325 34.52 6.29 36.51
N TYR A 326 33.32 6.82 36.31
CA TYR A 326 32.08 6.07 36.45
C TYR A 326 31.49 5.85 35.06
N ARG A 327 31.06 4.62 34.75
CA ARG A 327 30.61 4.22 33.40
C ARG A 327 29.36 3.35 33.47
N ASP A 328 28.54 3.44 32.44
CA ASP A 328 27.48 2.50 32.13
C ASP A 328 27.25 2.42 30.61
N THR A 329 26.48 1.45 30.16
CA THR A 329 26.00 1.32 28.77
C THR A 329 24.58 0.77 28.79
N PHE A 330 23.65 1.52 28.21
CA PHE A 330 22.25 1.09 28.04
C PHE A 330 21.89 1.03 26.55
N VAL A 331 20.81 0.30 26.24
CA VAL A 331 20.37 0.10 24.85
C VAL A 331 18.98 0.67 24.63
N LEU A 332 18.85 1.49 23.59
CA LEU A 332 17.58 1.93 23.02
C LEU A 332 17.27 1.13 21.76
N VAL A 333 16.06 0.58 21.67
CA VAL A 333 15.56 -0.14 20.49
C VAL A 333 14.51 0.72 19.81
N PHE A 334 14.57 0.78 18.47
CA PHE A 334 13.70 1.61 17.65
C PHE A 334 12.96 0.77 16.60
N GLU A 335 11.66 1.01 16.45
CA GLU A 335 10.83 0.37 15.43
C GLU A 335 9.91 1.41 14.76
N PRO A 336 9.66 1.33 13.45
CA PRO A 336 8.70 2.21 12.79
C PRO A 336 7.27 1.90 13.24
N ILE A 337 6.48 2.95 13.50
CA ILE A 337 5.04 2.80 13.80
C ILE A 337 4.26 2.80 12.48
N MET A 338 3.41 1.78 12.31
CA MET A 338 2.57 1.55 11.13
C MET A 338 1.15 2.08 11.27
#